data_AF-A0AAW0E2B9-F1
#
_entry.id   AF-A0AAW0E2B9-F1
#
_cell.length_a   1.000
_cell.length_b   1.000
_cell.length_c   1.000
_cell.angle_alpha   90.00
_cell.angle_beta   90.00
_cell.angle_gamma   90.00
#
_symmetry.space_group_name_H-M   'P 1'
#
loop_
_entity.id
_entity.type
_entity.pdbx_description
1 polymer ?
#
loop_
_entity_poly.entity_id
_entity_poly.type
_entity_poly.pdbx_seq_one_letter_code
_entity_poly.pdbx_strand_id
1 'polypeptide(L)'
;MPLLLPALPADIILEIVSFLDLPDPILLLLTCSALYRLSHARSFWISILEETRRKYPLPCTPDADLSSFTLEDLKQLASAYQRLQFNWNRGIPQIARPITSDPLPALATILVNLHGTNVFVLEMGTQILCWDSEIAKPLPFPAIEVGDIELCYPIETPTLCTILILAETSSHSSRIYILTITHELKKVTSFTSKVLQPPDVEGDFKFLFLSQGVLGYMAVTEAEPHSTIALCSADSNPPLYTTHIMRNQPPVSSEMHLTDCFVYQDHVYSLIEDGKSVQIQHIPRSSLLSGHCENVRHYTCDIDISPFPICDPLCSLSPGTAAYGVGAVFVRLEWDDEVGSNCTTSFTWLPTSLTHTEDDGRSSPLTFGSSCITYRVDGMLENDDLVWLDHSGFEIVAVVNSINFSPRLILLRYHPATKSVSRHYLVVPDKINLRDASGLCVDEATGSLYIIHSEGVFSTLKYV
;
A
#
# COMPACT_ATOMS: atom_id res chain seq x y z
N MET A 1 -48.88 -6.35 15.14
CA MET A 1 -48.57 -5.15 14.33
C MET A 1 -47.11 -5.25 13.92
N PRO A 2 -46.77 -5.12 12.62
CA PRO A 2 -45.37 -5.05 12.22
C PRO A 2 -44.73 -3.79 12.81
N LEU A 3 -43.57 -3.94 13.45
CA LEU A 3 -42.73 -2.80 13.85
C LEU A 3 -42.30 -2.07 12.58
N LEU A 4 -42.75 -0.83 12.41
CA LEU A 4 -42.33 0.00 11.30
C LEU A 4 -40.97 0.60 11.65
N LEU A 5 -39.96 0.34 10.83
CA LEU A 5 -38.59 0.85 11.03
C LEU A 5 -38.54 2.37 11.33
N PRO A 6 -39.34 3.26 10.68
CA PRO A 6 -39.33 4.69 10.99
C PRO A 6 -39.90 5.06 12.37
N ALA A 7 -40.54 4.13 13.08
CA ALA A 7 -41.03 4.33 14.44
C ALA A 7 -39.96 4.04 15.50
N LEU A 8 -38.80 3.51 15.12
CA LEU A 8 -37.68 3.29 16.03
C LEU A 8 -36.98 4.61 16.36
N PRO A 9 -36.37 4.72 17.56
CA PRO A 9 -35.45 5.79 17.89
C PRO A 9 -34.29 5.90 16.89
N ALA A 10 -33.81 7.13 16.63
CA ALA A 10 -32.80 7.39 15.60
C ALA A 10 -31.47 6.66 15.86
N ASP A 11 -31.05 6.55 17.10
CA ASP A 11 -29.90 5.78 17.57
C ASP A 11 -30.02 4.29 17.25
N ILE A 12 -31.20 3.69 17.40
CA ILE A 12 -31.43 2.29 17.00
C ILE A 12 -31.37 2.13 15.48
N ILE A 13 -31.88 3.10 14.71
CA ILE A 13 -31.75 3.08 13.26
C ILE A 13 -30.28 3.19 12.85
N LEU A 14 -29.50 4.07 13.51
CA LEU A 14 -28.06 4.22 13.29
C LEU A 14 -27.31 2.90 13.56
N GLU A 15 -27.64 2.22 14.65
CA GLU A 15 -27.08 0.91 14.98
C GLU A 15 -27.46 -0.14 13.92
N ILE A 16 -28.68 -0.12 13.38
CA ILE A 16 -29.06 -1.06 12.31
C ILE A 16 -28.27 -0.80 11.02
N VAL A 17 -28.09 0.48 10.64
CA VAL A 17 -27.38 0.81 9.39
C VAL A 17 -25.88 0.60 9.47
N SER A 18 -25.28 0.48 10.66
CA SER A 18 -23.86 0.11 10.80
C SER A 18 -23.60 -1.33 10.33
N PHE A 19 -24.60 -2.22 10.39
CA PHE A 19 -24.45 -3.58 9.85
C PHE A 19 -24.58 -3.65 8.32
N LEU A 20 -24.88 -2.53 7.65
CA LEU A 20 -25.09 -2.46 6.21
C LEU A 20 -23.90 -1.82 5.50
N ASP A 21 -23.61 -2.25 4.27
CA ASP A 21 -22.61 -1.58 3.44
C ASP A 21 -23.20 -0.32 2.82
N LEU A 22 -22.37 0.70 2.55
CA LEU A 22 -22.81 2.06 2.18
C LEU A 22 -23.96 2.17 1.14
N PRO A 23 -24.04 1.32 0.09
CA PRO A 23 -25.17 1.38 -0.85
C PRO A 23 -26.54 1.16 -0.18
N ASP A 24 -26.62 0.31 0.83
CA ASP A 24 -27.88 -0.12 1.44
C ASP A 24 -28.52 0.96 2.33
N PRO A 25 -27.77 1.67 3.22
CA PRO A 25 -28.30 2.84 3.91
C PRO A 25 -28.79 3.92 2.94
N ILE A 26 -28.12 4.13 1.80
CA ILE A 26 -28.57 5.11 0.79
C ILE A 26 -29.93 4.69 0.21
N LEU A 27 -30.09 3.41 -0.17
CA LEU A 27 -31.37 2.88 -0.64
C LEU A 27 -32.46 2.99 0.43
N LEU A 28 -32.11 2.76 1.70
CA LEU A 28 -33.01 2.89 2.84
C LEU A 28 -33.55 4.31 2.98
N LEU A 29 -32.71 5.34 2.80
CA LEU A 29 -33.11 6.74 2.83
C LEU A 29 -34.15 7.09 1.75
N LEU A 30 -34.18 6.35 0.63
CA LEU A 30 -35.10 6.57 -0.48
C LEU A 30 -36.49 5.92 -0.27
N THR A 31 -36.67 5.11 0.78
CA THR A 31 -37.90 4.34 0.98
C THR A 31 -39.09 5.18 1.47
N CYS A 32 -38.87 6.14 2.38
CA CYS A 32 -39.93 7.02 2.89
C CYS A 32 -39.38 8.35 3.41
N SER A 33 -40.26 9.36 3.53
CA SER A 33 -39.88 10.71 3.96
C SER A 33 -39.33 10.78 5.39
N ALA A 34 -39.77 9.89 6.28
CA ALA A 34 -39.27 9.81 7.65
C ALA A 34 -37.80 9.37 7.69
N LEU A 35 -37.44 8.33 6.93
CA LEU A 35 -36.05 7.86 6.82
C LEU A 35 -35.20 8.85 6.02
N TYR A 36 -35.75 9.46 4.97
CA TYR A 36 -35.06 10.50 4.22
C TYR A 36 -34.60 11.68 5.09
N ARG A 37 -35.28 11.99 6.20
CA ARG A 37 -34.84 13.03 7.15
C ARG A 37 -33.47 12.72 7.77
N LEU A 38 -33.10 11.45 7.92
CA LEU A 38 -31.78 11.04 8.43
C LEU A 38 -30.65 11.50 7.51
N SER A 39 -30.91 11.67 6.21
CA SER A 39 -29.94 12.19 5.24
C SER A 39 -29.51 13.64 5.51
N HIS A 40 -30.26 14.35 6.37
CA HIS A 40 -29.93 15.71 6.80
C HIS A 40 -29.15 15.73 8.12
N ALA A 41 -29.02 14.59 8.80
CA ALA A 41 -28.25 14.46 10.03
C ALA A 41 -26.78 14.17 9.69
N ARG A 42 -25.86 15.02 10.16
CA ARG A 42 -24.42 14.82 9.98
C ARG A 42 -23.91 13.54 10.66
N SER A 43 -24.43 13.25 11.86
CA SER A 43 -24.09 12.04 12.62
C SER A 43 -24.43 10.74 11.88
N PHE A 44 -25.49 10.75 11.06
CA PHE A 44 -25.84 9.61 10.21
C PHE A 44 -24.72 9.30 9.21
N TRP A 45 -24.25 10.32 8.48
CA TRP A 45 -23.19 10.14 7.49
C TRP A 45 -21.85 9.77 8.11
N ILE A 46 -21.48 10.39 9.24
CA ILE A 46 -20.25 10.02 9.96
C ILE A 46 -20.30 8.54 10.35
N SER A 47 -21.40 8.10 10.98
CA SER A 47 -21.53 6.71 11.45
C SER A 47 -21.42 5.69 10.32
N ILE A 48 -22.13 5.88 9.20
CA ILE A 48 -22.05 4.93 8.08
C ILE A 48 -20.70 4.96 7.37
N LEU A 49 -20.06 6.14 7.28
CA LEU A 49 -18.77 6.29 6.61
C LEU A 49 -17.64 5.74 7.47
N GLU A 50 -17.66 5.93 8.79
CA GLU A 50 -16.70 5.29 9.70
C GLU A 50 -16.78 3.78 9.62
N GLU A 51 -17.99 3.23 9.59
CA GLU A 51 -18.18 1.78 9.45
C GLU A 51 -17.75 1.26 8.08
N THR A 52 -18.04 2.03 7.02
CA THR A 52 -17.51 1.73 5.68
C THR A 52 -15.99 1.76 5.68
N ARG A 53 -15.38 2.78 6.32
CA ARG A 53 -13.92 2.95 6.45
C ARG A 53 -13.25 1.77 7.15
N ARG A 54 -13.91 1.12 8.10
CA ARG A 54 -13.34 -0.07 8.77
C ARG A 54 -13.18 -1.25 7.82
N LYS A 55 -13.99 -1.30 6.76
CA LYS A 55 -14.03 -2.40 5.79
C LYS A 55 -13.31 -2.07 4.50
N TYR A 56 -13.41 -0.82 4.05
CA TYR A 56 -12.97 -0.36 2.75
C TYR A 56 -12.41 1.07 2.84
N PRO A 57 -11.39 1.39 2.05
CA PRO A 57 -10.86 2.74 1.98
C PRO A 57 -11.90 3.72 1.45
N LEU A 58 -11.95 4.88 2.07
CA LEU A 58 -12.80 5.99 1.65
C LEU A 58 -12.03 6.90 0.68
N PRO A 59 -12.73 7.73 -0.11
CA PRO A 59 -12.10 8.70 -1.01
C PRO A 59 -11.49 9.93 -0.29
N CYS A 60 -10.73 9.68 0.77
CA CYS A 60 -10.01 10.63 1.62
C CYS A 60 -8.79 9.93 2.25
N THR A 61 -7.92 10.67 2.95
CA THR A 61 -6.82 10.03 3.70
C THR A 61 -7.37 9.03 4.75
N PRO A 62 -6.68 7.91 5.03
CA PRO A 62 -7.21 6.83 5.86
C PRO A 62 -7.62 7.31 7.26
N ASP A 63 -6.85 8.23 7.83
CA ASP A 63 -7.04 8.74 9.18
C ASP A 63 -7.76 10.10 9.22
N ALA A 64 -8.37 10.55 8.11
CA ALA A 64 -9.08 11.82 8.07
C ALA A 64 -10.20 11.88 9.12
N ASP A 65 -10.21 12.90 9.97
CA ASP A 65 -11.29 13.11 10.95
C ASP A 65 -12.60 13.51 10.24
N LEU A 66 -13.52 12.55 10.08
CA LEU A 66 -14.83 12.77 9.46
C LEU A 66 -15.70 13.77 10.25
N SER A 67 -15.42 13.97 11.54
CA SER A 67 -16.08 14.96 12.38
C SER A 67 -15.63 16.39 12.12
N SER A 68 -14.66 16.59 11.22
CA SER A 68 -14.28 17.91 10.68
C SER A 68 -15.01 18.26 9.37
N PHE A 69 -15.57 17.27 8.67
CA PHE A 69 -16.18 17.44 7.34
C PHE A 69 -17.59 18.03 7.43
N THR A 70 -17.96 18.94 6.51
CA THR A 70 -19.33 19.44 6.46
C THR A 70 -20.30 18.32 6.04
N LEU A 71 -21.61 18.51 6.28
CA LEU A 71 -22.62 17.55 5.82
C LEU A 71 -22.54 17.30 4.30
N GLU A 72 -22.23 18.35 3.53
CA GLU A 72 -22.11 18.26 2.08
C GLU A 72 -20.85 17.48 1.69
N ASP A 73 -19.71 17.71 2.35
CA ASP A 73 -18.48 16.95 2.10
C ASP A 73 -18.68 15.46 2.38
N LEU A 74 -19.37 15.12 3.48
CA LEU A 74 -19.68 13.72 3.81
C LEU A 74 -20.58 13.05 2.75
N LYS A 75 -21.59 13.76 2.25
CA LYS A 75 -22.43 13.27 1.15
C LYS A 75 -21.65 13.08 -0.14
N GLN A 76 -20.75 14.02 -0.45
CA GLN A 76 -19.88 13.92 -1.61
C GLN A 76 -18.91 12.75 -1.49
N LEU A 77 -18.35 12.51 -0.29
CA LEU A 77 -17.50 11.36 0.00
C LEU A 77 -18.25 10.05 -0.24
N ALA A 78 -19.46 9.92 0.30
CA ALA A 78 -20.31 8.74 0.10
C ALA A 78 -20.67 8.51 -1.38
N SER A 79 -21.02 9.58 -2.09
CA SER A 79 -21.33 9.54 -3.53
C SER A 79 -20.12 9.19 -4.38
N ALA A 80 -18.93 9.72 -4.06
CA ALA A 80 -17.69 9.37 -4.73
C ALA A 80 -17.35 7.89 -4.53
N TYR A 81 -17.43 7.39 -3.30
CA TYR A 81 -17.23 5.97 -3.00
C TYR A 81 -18.21 5.09 -3.78
N GLN A 82 -19.52 5.43 -3.78
CA GLN A 82 -20.53 4.64 -4.49
C GLN A 82 -20.27 4.60 -6.00
N ARG A 83 -19.89 5.74 -6.62
CA ARG A 83 -19.54 5.79 -8.05
C ARG A 83 -18.32 4.95 -8.36
N LEU A 84 -17.30 5.00 -7.50
CA LEU A 84 -16.09 4.19 -7.62
C LEU A 84 -16.43 2.70 -7.59
N GLN A 85 -17.10 2.26 -6.52
CA GLN A 85 -17.48 0.87 -6.34
C GLN A 85 -18.37 0.37 -7.48
N PHE A 86 -19.32 1.18 -7.91
CA PHE A 86 -20.16 0.83 -9.06
C PHE A 86 -19.34 0.64 -10.34
N ASN A 87 -18.33 1.48 -10.59
CA ASN A 87 -17.50 1.36 -11.77
C ASN A 87 -16.54 0.16 -11.69
N TRP A 88 -15.90 -0.06 -10.53
CA TRP A 88 -15.02 -1.21 -10.29
C TRP A 88 -15.73 -2.55 -10.32
N ASN A 89 -17.01 -2.60 -9.96
CA ASN A 89 -17.81 -3.83 -10.00
C ASN A 89 -18.35 -4.15 -11.41
N ARG A 90 -18.12 -3.29 -12.41
CA ARG A 90 -18.40 -3.63 -13.81
C ARG A 90 -17.37 -4.63 -14.28
N GLY A 91 -17.76 -5.56 -15.16
CA GLY A 91 -16.80 -6.48 -15.79
C GLY A 91 -15.74 -5.78 -16.64
N ILE A 92 -15.98 -4.52 -17.04
CA ILE A 92 -15.02 -3.65 -17.71
C ILE A 92 -15.18 -2.24 -17.11
N PRO A 93 -14.34 -1.86 -16.12
CA PRO A 93 -14.32 -0.51 -15.58
C PRO A 93 -14.08 0.53 -16.69
N GLN A 94 -14.80 1.65 -16.64
CA GLN A 94 -14.74 2.68 -17.69
C GLN A 94 -14.11 3.96 -17.17
N ILE A 95 -13.23 4.56 -17.96
CA ILE A 95 -12.67 5.88 -17.66
C ILE A 95 -13.82 6.91 -17.68
N ALA A 96 -13.99 7.63 -16.58
CA ALA A 96 -15.10 8.57 -16.38
C ALA A 96 -14.78 9.99 -16.84
N ARG A 97 -13.49 10.35 -16.96
CA ARG A 97 -13.03 11.69 -17.36
C ARG A 97 -12.05 11.67 -18.52
N PRO A 98 -11.87 12.80 -19.23
CA PRO A 98 -10.80 12.91 -20.22
C PRO A 98 -9.44 12.58 -19.62
N ILE A 99 -8.65 11.80 -20.35
CA ILE A 99 -7.26 11.50 -19.97
C ILE A 99 -6.41 12.75 -20.14
N THR A 100 -5.71 13.14 -19.09
CA THR A 100 -4.66 14.16 -19.14
C THR A 100 -3.31 13.48 -19.31
N SER A 101 -2.42 14.12 -20.05
CA SER A 101 -1.06 13.66 -20.30
C SER A 101 -0.18 14.90 -20.29
N ASP A 102 0.69 14.98 -19.29
CA ASP A 102 1.47 16.17 -19.00
C ASP A 102 2.96 15.85 -19.11
N PRO A 103 3.78 16.69 -19.75
CA PRO A 103 5.21 16.44 -19.87
C PRO A 103 5.89 16.63 -18.51
N LEU A 104 6.76 15.69 -18.17
CA LEU A 104 7.70 15.77 -17.06
C LEU A 104 9.01 16.44 -17.53
N PRO A 105 9.73 17.15 -16.65
CA PRO A 105 10.97 17.82 -17.01
C PRO A 105 12.12 16.84 -17.32
N ALA A 106 12.02 15.60 -16.83
CA ALA A 106 12.96 14.51 -17.06
C ALA A 106 12.23 13.16 -16.94
N LEU A 107 12.93 12.06 -17.23
CA LEU A 107 12.46 10.72 -16.87
C LEU A 107 12.26 10.65 -15.36
N ALA A 108 11.15 10.05 -14.94
CA ALA A 108 10.80 9.98 -13.52
C ALA A 108 10.28 8.61 -13.11
N THR A 109 10.47 8.30 -11.83
CA THR A 109 9.90 7.12 -11.17
C THR A 109 8.98 7.60 -10.05
N ILE A 110 7.82 6.97 -9.89
CA ILE A 110 6.92 7.26 -8.76
C ILE A 110 7.48 6.56 -7.53
N LEU A 111 7.97 7.32 -6.56
CA LEU A 111 8.34 6.76 -5.27
C LEU A 111 7.11 6.58 -4.39
N VAL A 112 6.26 7.62 -4.34
CA VAL A 112 5.08 7.67 -3.47
C VAL A 112 3.98 8.49 -4.11
N ASN A 113 2.74 8.06 -3.89
CA ASN A 113 1.54 8.86 -4.11
C ASN A 113 0.88 9.15 -2.77
N LEU A 114 0.63 10.42 -2.45
CA LEU A 114 -0.05 10.81 -1.23
C LEU A 114 -1.55 10.52 -1.36
N HIS A 115 -2.03 9.54 -0.60
CA HIS A 115 -3.35 8.93 -0.78
C HIS A 115 -4.49 9.95 -0.70
N GLY A 116 -5.40 9.90 -1.69
CA GLY A 116 -6.54 10.82 -1.74
C GLY A 116 -6.18 12.28 -2.13
N THR A 117 -4.94 12.53 -2.55
CA THR A 117 -4.46 13.83 -3.04
C THR A 117 -4.03 13.75 -4.52
N ASN A 118 -3.57 14.86 -5.09
CA ASN A 118 -2.99 14.90 -6.44
C ASN A 118 -1.46 14.96 -6.42
N VAL A 119 -0.83 14.72 -5.25
CA VAL A 119 0.60 14.95 -5.02
C VAL A 119 1.39 13.66 -5.02
N PHE A 120 2.49 13.68 -5.76
CA PHE A 120 3.43 12.58 -5.94
C PHE A 120 4.80 12.99 -5.45
N VAL A 121 5.56 12.01 -4.96
CA VAL A 121 6.99 12.13 -4.78
C VAL A 121 7.65 11.38 -5.92
N LEU A 122 8.37 12.13 -6.74
CA LEU A 122 9.00 11.61 -7.95
C LEU A 122 10.52 11.65 -7.78
N GLU A 123 11.16 10.55 -8.15
CA GLU A 123 12.58 10.51 -8.44
C GLU A 123 12.79 10.99 -9.88
N MET A 124 13.72 11.91 -10.10
CA MET A 124 14.09 12.44 -11.42
C MET A 124 15.62 12.54 -11.53
N GLY A 125 16.25 11.47 -12.00
CA GLY A 125 17.70 11.33 -11.91
C GLY A 125 18.13 11.20 -10.44
N THR A 126 19.10 11.99 -9.98
CA THR A 126 19.56 11.97 -8.58
C THR A 126 18.74 12.82 -7.62
N GLN A 127 17.64 13.41 -8.11
CA GLN A 127 16.82 14.37 -7.38
C GLN A 127 15.46 13.79 -7.04
N ILE A 128 14.93 14.20 -5.88
CA ILE A 128 13.55 13.95 -5.49
C ILE A 128 12.80 15.27 -5.42
N LEU A 129 11.58 15.29 -5.96
CA LEU A 129 10.69 16.44 -5.88
C LEU A 129 9.24 16.02 -5.59
N CYS A 130 8.46 16.98 -5.06
CA CYS A 130 7.02 16.83 -4.97
C CYS A 130 6.35 17.40 -6.22
N TRP A 131 5.53 16.59 -6.89
CA TRP A 131 4.81 16.94 -8.11
C TRP A 131 3.31 16.97 -7.85
N ASP A 132 2.62 18.00 -8.34
CA ASP A 132 1.17 18.07 -8.30
C ASP A 132 0.60 17.81 -9.70
N SER A 133 -0.10 16.69 -9.83
CA SER A 133 -0.70 16.22 -11.08
C SER A 133 -1.89 17.07 -11.54
N GLU A 134 -2.53 17.85 -10.66
CA GLU A 134 -3.65 18.70 -11.03
C GLU A 134 -3.20 19.96 -11.78
N ILE A 135 -2.08 20.54 -11.34
CA ILE A 135 -1.48 21.72 -11.99
C ILE A 135 -0.33 21.35 -12.93
N ALA A 136 0.02 20.05 -13.01
CA ALA A 136 1.09 19.49 -13.83
C ALA A 136 2.44 20.19 -13.63
N LYS A 137 2.82 20.44 -12.37
CA LYS A 137 4.04 21.18 -12.02
C LYS A 137 4.66 20.66 -10.72
N PRO A 138 5.98 20.85 -10.54
CA PRO A 138 6.59 20.65 -9.23
C PRO A 138 6.02 21.69 -8.25
N LEU A 139 5.78 21.26 -7.02
CA LEU A 139 5.43 22.14 -5.92
C LEU A 139 6.62 23.07 -5.61
N PRO A 140 6.39 24.26 -5.00
CA PRO A 140 7.42 25.27 -4.78
C PRO A 140 8.36 24.93 -3.60
N PHE A 141 8.82 23.68 -3.53
CA PHE A 141 9.81 23.18 -2.60
C PHE A 141 11.11 22.88 -3.35
N PRO A 142 12.28 23.04 -2.72
CA PRO A 142 13.54 22.67 -3.34
C PRO A 142 13.59 21.15 -3.60
N ALA A 143 14.13 20.77 -4.76
CA ALA A 143 14.47 19.37 -5.02
C ALA A 143 15.57 18.89 -4.06
N ILE A 144 15.56 17.61 -3.73
CA ILE A 144 16.48 17.00 -2.76
C ILE A 144 17.41 16.05 -3.50
N GLU A 145 18.72 16.28 -3.41
CA GLU A 145 19.74 15.41 -3.99
C GLU A 145 19.96 14.18 -3.10
N VAL A 146 19.62 13.00 -3.63
CA VAL A 146 19.73 11.72 -2.92
C VAL A 146 20.82 10.80 -3.45
N GLY A 147 21.13 10.86 -4.75
CA GLY A 147 22.00 9.87 -5.42
C GLY A 147 21.16 8.76 -6.04
N ASP A 148 21.73 7.55 -6.13
CA ASP A 148 21.04 6.38 -6.68
C ASP A 148 20.26 5.68 -5.57
N ILE A 149 18.94 5.57 -5.71
CA ILE A 149 18.07 5.00 -4.66
C ILE A 149 18.19 3.47 -4.64
N GLU A 150 18.56 2.92 -3.49
CA GLU A 150 18.62 1.47 -3.25
C GLU A 150 17.30 0.95 -2.65
N LEU A 151 16.75 1.67 -1.66
CA LEU A 151 15.53 1.29 -0.95
C LEU A 151 14.65 2.53 -0.70
N CYS A 152 13.32 2.35 -0.80
CA CYS A 152 12.34 3.38 -0.49
C CYS A 152 11.20 2.77 0.34
N TYR A 153 10.89 3.37 1.49
CA TYR A 153 9.83 2.91 2.39
C TYR A 153 8.94 4.08 2.82
N PRO A 154 7.75 4.24 2.22
CA PRO A 154 6.80 5.27 2.57
C PRO A 154 5.95 4.90 3.78
N ILE A 155 5.62 5.90 4.59
CA ILE A 155 4.79 5.80 5.79
C ILE A 155 3.85 6.98 5.79
N GLU A 156 2.56 6.72 5.63
CA GLU A 156 1.54 7.77 5.58
C GLU A 156 0.71 7.76 6.86
N THR A 157 0.38 8.97 7.33
CA THR A 157 -0.53 9.28 8.44
C THR A 157 -1.45 10.40 7.94
N PRO A 158 -2.51 10.85 8.68
CA PRO A 158 -3.50 11.77 8.09
C PRO A 158 -2.94 13.12 7.65
N THR A 159 -1.87 13.57 8.28
CA THR A 159 -1.28 14.90 8.09
C THR A 159 0.19 14.87 7.70
N LEU A 160 0.79 13.68 7.68
CA LEU A 160 2.23 13.50 7.50
C LEU A 160 2.48 12.26 6.64
N CYS A 161 3.25 12.42 5.57
CA CYS A 161 3.89 11.31 4.87
C CYS A 161 5.39 11.38 5.13
N THR A 162 5.96 10.31 5.66
CA THR A 162 7.41 10.16 5.86
C THR A 162 7.94 9.10 4.91
N ILE A 163 9.03 9.38 4.22
CA ILE A 163 9.64 8.46 3.26
C ILE A 163 11.06 8.23 3.69
N LEU A 164 11.40 6.98 3.97
CA LEU A 164 12.76 6.56 4.25
C LEU A 164 13.41 6.11 2.96
N ILE A 165 14.57 6.65 2.65
CA ILE A 165 15.29 6.33 1.42
C ILE A 165 16.73 5.97 1.78
N LEU A 166 17.17 4.77 1.41
CA LEU A 166 18.59 4.43 1.37
C LEU A 166 19.08 4.74 -0.04
N ALA A 167 20.11 5.56 -0.17
CA ALA A 167 20.67 5.90 -1.46
C ALA A 167 22.20 5.86 -1.42
N GLU A 168 22.80 5.38 -2.51
CA GLU A 168 24.23 5.43 -2.73
C GLU A 168 24.62 6.79 -3.31
N THR A 169 25.57 7.45 -2.67
CA THR A 169 26.14 8.70 -3.21
C THR A 169 27.28 8.39 -4.19
N SER A 170 27.64 9.36 -5.02
CA SER A 170 28.81 9.27 -5.93
C SER A 170 30.16 8.98 -5.26
N SER A 171 30.20 9.04 -3.92
CA SER A 171 31.36 8.66 -3.10
C SER A 171 31.35 7.19 -2.64
N HIS A 172 30.39 6.38 -3.11
CA HIS A 172 30.13 5.02 -2.62
C HIS A 172 29.85 4.96 -1.12
N SER A 173 29.28 6.03 -0.57
CA SER A 173 28.77 6.03 0.80
C SER A 173 27.25 6.05 0.76
N SER A 174 26.64 5.01 1.33
CA SER A 174 25.20 4.94 1.50
C SER A 174 24.75 5.97 2.54
N ARG A 175 23.59 6.58 2.31
CA ARG A 175 22.97 7.57 3.19
C ARG A 175 21.49 7.26 3.35
N ILE A 176 20.97 7.53 4.55
CA ILE A 176 19.54 7.44 4.80
C ILE A 176 18.96 8.84 4.76
N TYR A 177 18.00 9.06 3.88
CA TYR A 177 17.20 10.27 3.80
C TYR A 177 15.84 10.00 4.45
N ILE A 178 15.47 10.84 5.40
CA ILE A 178 14.13 10.90 5.96
C ILE A 178 13.47 12.12 5.34
N LEU A 179 12.58 11.87 4.37
CA LEU A 179 11.77 12.91 3.76
C LEU A 179 10.47 13.03 4.52
N THR A 180 10.05 14.26 4.82
CA THR A 180 8.83 14.50 5.56
C THR A 180 7.96 15.50 4.82
N ILE A 181 6.75 15.08 4.50
CA ILE A 181 5.75 15.88 3.80
C ILE A 181 4.57 16.11 4.75
N THR A 182 4.34 17.37 5.11
CA THR A 182 3.14 17.74 5.86
C THR A 182 2.06 18.16 4.89
N HIS A 183 0.84 17.67 5.07
CA HIS A 183 -0.29 18.04 4.23
C HIS A 183 -1.58 18.26 5.04
N GLU A 184 -2.39 19.20 4.59
CA GLU A 184 -3.69 19.53 5.16
C GLU A 184 -4.70 19.70 4.03
N LEU A 185 -5.88 19.07 4.13
CA LEU A 185 -6.97 19.23 3.17
C LEU A 185 -6.52 19.07 1.70
N LYS A 186 -5.71 18.03 1.41
CA LYS A 186 -5.13 17.72 0.09
C LYS A 186 -4.07 18.70 -0.41
N LYS A 187 -3.60 19.63 0.43
CA LYS A 187 -2.54 20.56 0.10
C LYS A 187 -1.29 20.25 0.91
N VAL A 188 -0.15 20.09 0.23
CA VAL A 188 1.15 20.01 0.92
C VAL A 188 1.53 21.38 1.46
N THR A 189 1.84 21.43 2.75
CA THR A 189 2.24 22.64 3.48
C THR A 189 3.74 22.68 3.72
N SER A 190 4.41 21.53 3.79
CA SER A 190 5.86 21.46 3.97
C SER A 190 6.45 20.22 3.28
N PHE A 191 7.71 20.34 2.83
CA PHE A 191 8.54 19.24 2.35
C PHE A 191 9.96 19.46 2.88
N THR A 192 10.39 18.59 3.80
CA THR A 192 11.69 18.69 4.46
C THR A 192 12.46 17.38 4.34
N SER A 193 13.78 17.46 4.52
CA SER A 193 14.64 16.28 4.55
C SER A 193 15.61 16.33 5.71
N LYS A 194 15.90 15.14 6.25
CA LYS A 194 16.97 14.90 7.21
C LYS A 194 17.85 13.78 6.67
N VAL A 195 19.16 13.97 6.72
CA VAL A 195 20.15 12.98 6.27
C VAL A 195 20.81 12.34 7.47
N LEU A 196 20.90 11.02 7.47
CA LEU A 196 21.54 10.20 8.48
C LEU A 196 22.60 9.31 7.82
N GLN A 197 23.65 9.00 8.58
CA GLN A 197 24.61 7.97 8.18
C GLN A 197 23.99 6.62 8.55
N PRO A 198 23.87 5.64 7.64
CA PRO A 198 23.54 4.29 8.02
C PRO A 198 24.60 3.79 9.01
N PRO A 199 24.19 3.02 10.02
CA PRO A 199 25.12 2.38 10.93
C PRO A 199 25.98 1.34 10.23
N ASP A 200 27.17 1.15 10.79
CA ASP A 200 28.15 0.18 10.29
C ASP A 200 27.68 -1.24 10.64
N VAL A 201 27.01 -1.87 9.70
CA VAL A 201 26.38 -3.19 9.85
C VAL A 201 26.88 -4.03 8.70
N GLU A 202 27.37 -5.23 9.02
CA GLU A 202 27.78 -6.19 8.00
C GLU A 202 26.54 -6.70 7.25
N GLY A 203 26.63 -6.78 5.92
CA GLY A 203 25.59 -7.34 5.05
C GLY A 203 24.90 -6.30 4.17
N ASP A 204 24.01 -6.80 3.31
CA ASP A 204 23.22 -5.97 2.42
C ASP A 204 21.98 -5.47 3.15
N PHE A 205 21.73 -4.16 3.08
CA PHE A 205 20.47 -3.61 3.54
C PHE A 205 19.34 -4.14 2.66
N LYS A 206 18.32 -4.71 3.30
CA LYS A 206 17.13 -5.20 2.61
C LYS A 206 15.88 -4.36 2.93
N PHE A 207 15.78 -3.83 4.15
CA PHE A 207 14.58 -3.08 4.58
C PHE A 207 14.91 -1.90 5.48
N LEU A 208 14.06 -0.87 5.37
CA LEU A 208 13.98 0.28 6.27
C LEU A 208 12.59 0.32 6.91
N PHE A 209 12.50 0.79 8.15
CA PHE A 209 11.22 1.06 8.78
C PHE A 209 11.29 2.20 9.79
N LEU A 210 10.18 2.91 10.01
CA LEU A 210 10.04 3.91 11.06
C LEU A 210 8.85 3.55 11.95
N SER A 211 9.05 3.64 13.26
CA SER A 211 8.06 3.28 14.27
C SER A 211 8.25 4.17 15.49
N GLN A 212 7.30 5.03 15.84
CA GLN A 212 7.41 5.99 16.96
C GLN A 212 8.73 6.79 16.99
N GLY A 213 9.25 7.20 15.83
CA GLY A 213 10.53 7.90 15.74
C GLY A 213 11.75 7.01 15.98
N VAL A 214 11.59 5.69 16.02
CA VAL A 214 12.67 4.71 15.92
C VAL A 214 12.80 4.31 14.46
N LEU A 215 13.93 4.67 13.86
CA LEU A 215 14.33 4.21 12.54
C LEU A 215 15.05 2.88 12.71
N GLY A 216 14.51 1.84 12.11
CA GLY A 216 15.13 0.53 12.06
C GLY A 216 15.56 0.17 10.64
N TYR A 217 16.56 -0.70 10.59
CA TYR A 217 17.09 -1.27 9.36
C TYR A 217 17.26 -2.77 9.56
N MET A 218 17.06 -3.50 8.47
CA MET A 218 17.31 -4.93 8.43
C MET A 218 18.35 -5.22 7.35
N ALA A 219 19.46 -5.81 7.76
CA ALA A 219 20.51 -6.27 6.88
C ALA A 219 20.60 -7.80 6.92
N VAL A 220 20.93 -8.40 5.78
CA VAL A 220 21.16 -9.84 5.67
C VAL A 220 22.60 -10.06 5.24
N THR A 221 23.33 -10.88 6.00
CA THR A 221 24.70 -11.27 5.63
C THR A 221 24.66 -12.56 4.81
N GLU A 222 25.43 -12.63 3.72
CA GLU A 222 25.54 -13.88 2.95
C GLU A 222 26.31 -14.97 3.71
N ALA A 223 27.23 -14.56 4.58
CA ALA A 223 28.13 -15.47 5.28
C ALA A 223 27.45 -16.26 6.40
N GLU A 224 26.44 -15.68 7.05
CA GLU A 224 25.65 -16.33 8.10
C GLU A 224 24.17 -16.04 7.84
N PRO A 225 23.29 -17.06 7.81
CA PRO A 225 21.85 -16.90 7.54
C PRO A 225 21.10 -16.25 8.72
N HIS A 226 21.54 -15.06 9.11
CA HIS A 226 21.03 -14.29 10.22
C HIS A 226 20.69 -12.89 9.73
N SER A 227 19.45 -12.45 9.95
CA SER A 227 19.11 -11.04 9.77
C SER A 227 19.63 -10.22 10.94
N THR A 228 20.40 -9.17 10.67
CA THR A 228 20.71 -8.15 11.68
C THR A 228 19.68 -7.05 11.58
N ILE A 229 18.92 -6.86 12.66
CA ILE A 229 18.10 -5.66 12.82
C ILE A 229 18.92 -4.70 13.63
N ALA A 230 18.95 -3.44 13.26
CA ALA A 230 19.27 -2.49 14.29
C ALA A 230 18.55 -1.17 14.18
N LEU A 231 18.63 -0.44 15.28
CA LEU A 231 17.67 0.57 15.65
C LEU A 231 18.43 1.85 15.96
N CYS A 232 17.87 2.97 15.53
CA CYS A 232 18.36 4.29 15.87
C CYS A 232 17.19 5.23 16.16
N SER A 233 17.38 6.15 17.11
CA SER A 233 16.38 7.18 17.37
C SER A 233 16.47 8.25 16.28
N ALA A 234 15.40 8.41 15.50
CA ALA A 234 15.28 9.40 14.45
C ALA A 234 15.31 10.84 15.01
N ASP A 235 14.97 11.06 16.28
CA ASP A 235 14.94 12.40 16.89
C ASP A 235 16.25 12.81 17.57
N SER A 236 17.11 11.86 17.92
CA SER A 236 18.39 12.16 18.57
C SER A 236 19.38 12.86 17.63
N ASN A 237 20.15 13.81 18.19
CA ASN A 237 21.25 14.49 17.50
C ASN A 237 22.49 14.55 18.43
N PRO A 238 23.56 13.77 18.19
CA PRO A 238 23.69 12.80 17.10
C PRO A 238 22.74 11.59 17.28
N PRO A 239 22.42 10.87 16.19
CA PRO A 239 21.66 9.63 16.28
C PRO A 239 22.34 8.65 17.24
N LEU A 240 21.62 8.20 18.26
CA LEU A 240 22.05 7.10 19.12
C LEU A 240 21.68 5.79 18.43
N TYR A 241 22.71 5.02 18.05
CA TYR A 241 22.55 3.69 17.48
C TYR A 241 22.61 2.66 18.60
N THR A 242 21.63 1.76 18.62
CA THR A 242 21.72 0.54 19.39
C THR A 242 21.61 -0.63 18.43
N THR A 243 22.72 -1.34 18.24
CA THR A 243 22.74 -2.50 17.35
C THR A 243 22.28 -3.75 18.10
N HIS A 244 21.20 -4.37 17.62
CA HIS A 244 20.62 -5.56 18.23
C HIS A 244 20.70 -6.74 17.27
N ILE A 245 21.77 -7.51 17.35
CA ILE A 245 21.91 -8.70 16.52
C ILE A 245 20.87 -9.74 16.95
N MET A 246 19.84 -9.94 16.15
CA MET A 246 18.87 -11.02 16.36
C MET A 246 19.46 -12.34 15.87
N ARG A 247 20.13 -13.07 16.76
CA ARG A 247 20.74 -14.38 16.44
C ARG A 247 19.77 -15.56 16.55
N ASN A 248 18.53 -15.33 16.95
CA ASN A 248 17.57 -16.39 17.29
C ASN A 248 16.71 -16.84 16.10
N GLN A 249 17.10 -16.53 14.87
CA GLN A 249 16.38 -17.09 13.73
C GLN A 249 16.69 -18.59 13.62
N PRO A 250 15.69 -19.45 13.39
CA PRO A 250 15.99 -20.79 12.88
C PRO A 250 16.90 -20.58 11.66
N PRO A 251 17.95 -21.40 11.48
CA PRO A 251 18.86 -21.22 10.35
C PRO A 251 18.02 -21.14 9.10
N VAL A 252 18.00 -19.95 8.49
CA VAL A 252 17.36 -19.70 7.20
C VAL A 252 18.06 -20.71 6.30
N SER A 253 17.35 -21.77 5.90
CA SER A 253 17.92 -22.70 4.94
C SER A 253 18.34 -21.90 3.72
N SER A 254 19.28 -22.39 2.91
CA SER A 254 19.68 -21.70 1.67
C SER A 254 18.51 -21.38 0.72
N GLU A 255 17.32 -21.94 0.97
CA GLU A 255 16.07 -21.75 0.24
C GLU A 255 15.11 -20.71 0.85
N MET A 256 15.43 -20.12 2.01
CA MET A 256 14.59 -19.10 2.65
C MET A 256 15.10 -17.70 2.31
N HIS A 257 14.20 -16.85 1.83
CA HIS A 257 14.49 -15.47 1.44
C HIS A 257 13.67 -14.52 2.31
N LEU A 258 14.33 -13.53 2.91
CA LEU A 258 13.64 -12.40 3.52
C LEU A 258 13.03 -11.58 2.38
N THR A 259 11.71 -11.63 2.24
CA THR A 259 11.00 -11.09 1.10
C THR A 259 10.51 -9.69 1.37
N ASP A 260 9.91 -9.44 2.54
CA ASP A 260 9.34 -8.14 2.88
C ASP A 260 9.46 -7.81 4.37
N CYS A 261 9.28 -6.55 4.70
CA CYS A 261 9.13 -6.07 6.07
C CYS A 261 8.15 -4.89 6.11
N PHE A 262 7.15 -4.96 6.99
CA PHE A 262 6.20 -3.87 7.20
C PHE A 262 5.99 -3.55 8.67
N VAL A 263 5.48 -2.34 8.92
CA VAL A 263 5.15 -1.84 10.26
C VAL A 263 3.65 -1.63 10.39
N TYR A 264 3.08 -2.10 11.50
CA TYR A 264 1.70 -1.80 11.86
C TYR A 264 1.57 -1.53 13.36
N GLN A 265 1.03 -0.36 13.72
CA GLN A 265 0.94 0.12 15.11
C GLN A 265 2.28 -0.02 15.86
N ASP A 266 3.38 0.33 15.19
CA ASP A 266 4.75 0.27 15.74
C ASP A 266 5.24 -1.16 16.09
N HIS A 267 4.55 -2.20 15.59
CA HIS A 267 5.06 -3.56 15.53
C HIS A 267 5.70 -3.81 14.16
N VAL A 268 6.83 -4.51 14.14
CA VAL A 268 7.52 -4.89 12.90
C VAL A 268 7.18 -6.33 12.55
N TYR A 269 6.87 -6.58 11.29
CA TYR A 269 6.59 -7.90 10.74
C TYR A 269 7.58 -8.17 9.61
N SER A 270 8.38 -9.22 9.77
CA SER A 270 9.34 -9.65 8.75
C SER A 270 8.81 -10.92 8.08
N LEU A 271 8.76 -10.90 6.76
CA LEU A 271 8.22 -11.97 5.95
C LEU A 271 9.38 -12.76 5.35
N ILE A 272 9.46 -14.04 5.69
CA ILE A 272 10.47 -14.97 5.20
C ILE A 272 9.75 -16.03 4.40
N GLU A 273 10.07 -16.13 3.13
CA GLU A 273 9.45 -17.08 2.23
C GLU A 273 10.43 -18.20 1.90
N ASP A 274 9.99 -19.46 1.94
CA ASP A 274 10.77 -20.63 1.51
C ASP A 274 10.28 -21.19 0.16
N GLY A 275 9.59 -20.35 -0.60
CA GLY A 275 8.82 -20.72 -1.78
C GLY A 275 7.63 -21.64 -1.50
N LYS A 276 7.45 -22.11 -0.25
CA LYS A 276 6.36 -22.99 0.18
C LYS A 276 5.31 -22.34 1.06
N SER A 277 5.80 -21.50 1.92
CA SER A 277 5.10 -20.86 3.01
C SER A 277 5.73 -19.51 3.24
N VAL A 278 4.95 -18.63 3.86
CA VAL A 278 5.46 -17.39 4.44
C VAL A 278 5.55 -17.58 5.93
N GLN A 279 6.76 -17.53 6.47
CA GLN A 279 7.00 -17.37 7.88
C GLN A 279 6.97 -15.90 8.23
N ILE A 280 6.17 -15.53 9.22
CA ILE A 280 5.99 -14.16 9.65
C ILE A 280 6.60 -14.05 11.03
N GLN A 281 7.64 -13.24 11.14
CA GLN A 281 8.26 -12.91 12.42
C GLN A 281 7.68 -11.60 12.93
N HIS A 282 7.01 -11.67 14.07
CA HIS A 282 6.46 -10.50 14.75
C HIS A 282 7.42 -10.04 15.84
N ILE A 283 7.87 -8.80 15.70
CA ILE A 283 8.72 -8.12 16.67
C ILE A 283 7.86 -7.10 17.40
N PRO A 284 7.60 -7.30 18.71
CA PRO A 284 6.73 -6.41 19.46
C PRO A 284 7.29 -4.98 19.58
N ARG A 285 6.40 -3.99 19.59
CA ARG A 285 6.76 -2.59 19.89
C ARG A 285 7.59 -2.46 21.16
N SER A 286 7.21 -3.17 22.23
CA SER A 286 7.96 -3.14 23.50
C SER A 286 9.39 -3.65 23.36
N SER A 287 9.61 -4.62 22.47
CA SER A 287 10.93 -5.19 22.20
C SER A 287 11.78 -4.21 21.39
N LEU A 288 11.19 -3.51 20.40
CA LEU A 288 11.86 -2.45 19.66
C LEU A 288 12.26 -1.28 20.57
N LEU A 289 11.33 -0.79 21.40
CA LEU A 289 11.57 0.35 22.29
C LEU A 289 12.57 0.04 23.41
N SER A 290 12.58 -1.19 23.92
CA SER A 290 13.55 -1.62 24.94
C SER A 290 14.91 -2.01 24.36
N GLY A 291 14.98 -2.25 23.05
CA GLY A 291 16.12 -2.90 22.40
C GLY A 291 16.28 -4.38 22.75
N HIS A 292 15.41 -4.95 23.59
CA HIS A 292 15.51 -6.35 23.99
C HIS A 292 14.54 -7.18 23.15
N CYS A 293 15.07 -7.77 22.07
CA CYS A 293 14.31 -8.64 21.17
C CYS A 293 14.14 -10.07 21.72
N GLU A 294 13.74 -10.18 22.98
CA GLU A 294 13.26 -11.43 23.57
C GLU A 294 11.75 -11.51 23.30
N ASN A 295 11.24 -12.68 22.88
CA ASN A 295 9.83 -12.95 22.52
C ASN A 295 9.38 -12.59 21.09
N VAL A 296 10.22 -12.81 20.09
CA VAL A 296 9.76 -12.84 18.69
C VAL A 296 8.75 -13.97 18.52
N ARG A 297 7.53 -13.64 18.06
CA ARG A 297 6.50 -14.64 17.75
C ARG A 297 6.61 -15.01 16.27
N HIS A 298 6.35 -16.27 15.97
CA HIS A 298 6.36 -16.79 14.61
C HIS A 298 4.94 -17.20 14.23
N TYR A 299 4.52 -16.77 13.04
CA TYR A 299 3.34 -17.29 12.36
C TYR A 299 3.80 -17.96 11.07
N THR A 300 3.00 -18.89 10.55
CA THR A 300 3.27 -19.56 9.28
C THR A 300 1.98 -19.58 8.48
N CYS A 301 2.08 -19.15 7.24
CA CYS A 301 0.98 -19.10 6.30
C CYS A 301 1.37 -19.93 5.08
N ASP A 302 0.55 -20.90 4.71
CA ASP A 302 0.81 -21.72 3.54
C ASP A 302 0.54 -20.93 2.27
N ILE A 303 1.49 -20.95 1.33
CA ILE A 303 1.27 -20.45 -0.03
C ILE A 303 0.69 -21.60 -0.84
N ASP A 304 -0.35 -21.35 -1.65
CA ASP A 304 -0.78 -22.32 -2.66
C ASP A 304 0.03 -22.15 -3.94
N ILE A 305 0.83 -23.15 -4.25
CA ILE A 305 1.97 -23.17 -5.20
C ILE A 305 1.85 -24.36 -6.15
N SER A 306 0.70 -25.01 -6.15
CA SER A 306 0.46 -26.10 -7.08
C SER A 306 0.47 -25.57 -8.53
N PRO A 307 1.15 -26.22 -9.50
CA PRO A 307 2.23 -27.22 -9.43
C PRO A 307 3.58 -26.75 -10.01
N PHE A 308 3.87 -25.44 -10.06
CA PHE A 308 5.01 -24.90 -10.80
C PHE A 308 6.32 -24.94 -10.01
N PRO A 309 7.48 -25.08 -10.69
CA PRO A 309 8.77 -24.87 -10.03
C PRO A 309 8.81 -23.47 -9.41
N ILE A 310 9.28 -23.43 -8.16
CA ILE A 310 9.38 -22.20 -7.38
C ILE A 310 10.46 -21.32 -8.01
N CYS A 311 10.08 -20.13 -8.44
CA CYS A 311 11.01 -19.03 -8.67
C CYS A 311 10.95 -18.08 -7.47
N ASP A 312 12.07 -17.41 -7.18
CA ASP A 312 12.10 -16.33 -6.20
C ASP A 312 11.03 -15.28 -6.53
N PRO A 313 10.40 -14.67 -5.52
CA PRO A 313 9.45 -13.61 -5.77
C PRO A 313 10.14 -12.47 -6.50
N LEU A 314 9.47 -11.99 -7.54
CA LEU A 314 9.92 -10.87 -8.35
C LEU A 314 9.92 -9.59 -7.51
N CYS A 315 8.82 -9.38 -6.78
CA CYS A 315 8.70 -8.33 -5.81
C CYS A 315 7.71 -8.71 -4.69
N SER A 316 7.83 -8.03 -3.56
CA SER A 316 6.85 -8.02 -2.49
C SER A 316 6.35 -6.60 -2.27
N LEU A 317 5.05 -6.46 -2.06
CA LEU A 317 4.41 -5.18 -1.88
C LEU A 317 3.67 -5.21 -0.55
N SER A 318 3.96 -4.24 0.31
CA SER A 318 3.27 -4.05 1.57
C SER A 318 2.32 -2.85 1.47
N PRO A 319 1.05 -2.99 1.91
CA PRO A 319 0.11 -1.88 1.89
C PRO A 319 0.52 -0.80 2.88
N GLY A 320 0.13 0.44 2.59
CA GLY A 320 0.33 1.57 3.52
C GLY A 320 -0.40 1.38 4.85
N THR A 321 -1.48 0.59 4.88
CA THR A 321 -2.11 0.16 6.13
C THR A 321 -2.65 -1.26 6.11
N ALA A 322 -2.06 -2.12 6.93
CA ALA A 322 -2.52 -3.49 7.16
C ALA A 322 -3.90 -3.57 7.85
N ALA A 323 -4.47 -2.44 8.30
CA ALA A 323 -5.78 -2.38 8.96
C ALA A 323 -6.92 -2.92 8.08
N TYR A 324 -6.78 -2.86 6.76
CA TYR A 324 -7.78 -3.34 5.81
C TYR A 324 -7.74 -4.86 5.62
N GLY A 325 -6.79 -5.57 6.23
CA GLY A 325 -6.77 -7.04 6.22
C GLY A 325 -5.91 -7.67 5.13
N VAL A 326 -4.97 -6.92 4.56
CA VAL A 326 -3.85 -7.43 3.76
C VAL A 326 -2.54 -7.08 4.45
N GLY A 327 -1.67 -8.07 4.68
CA GLY A 327 -0.36 -7.86 5.27
C GLY A 327 0.71 -7.58 4.22
N ALA A 328 0.68 -8.33 3.12
CA ALA A 328 1.56 -8.16 1.98
C ALA A 328 0.99 -8.86 0.74
N VAL A 329 1.58 -8.59 -0.40
CA VAL A 329 1.35 -9.29 -1.66
C VAL A 329 2.69 -9.70 -2.25
N PHE A 330 2.81 -10.98 -2.61
CA PHE A 330 3.96 -11.51 -3.34
C PHE A 330 3.63 -11.68 -4.81
N VAL A 331 4.56 -11.32 -5.67
CA VAL A 331 4.41 -11.44 -7.12
C VAL A 331 5.49 -12.37 -7.64
N ARG A 332 5.11 -13.43 -8.37
CA ARG A 332 6.06 -14.40 -8.93
C ARG A 332 5.82 -14.66 -10.40
N LEU A 333 6.88 -14.96 -11.13
CA LEU A 333 6.82 -15.48 -12.49
C LEU A 333 6.94 -17.01 -12.44
N GLU A 334 5.94 -17.70 -12.99
CA GLU A 334 5.90 -19.15 -13.12
C GLU A 334 6.12 -19.50 -14.60
N TRP A 335 7.00 -20.45 -14.89
CA TRP A 335 7.30 -20.93 -16.24
C TRP A 335 6.79 -22.35 -16.43
N ASP A 336 6.17 -22.62 -17.58
CA ASP A 336 5.79 -23.97 -17.99
C ASP A 336 6.97 -24.70 -18.65
N ASP A 337 7.59 -25.60 -17.89
CA ASP A 337 8.81 -26.35 -18.25
C ASP A 337 8.67 -27.15 -19.56
N GLU A 338 7.46 -27.55 -19.97
CA GLU A 338 7.28 -28.46 -21.10
C GLU A 338 7.33 -27.76 -22.47
N VAL A 339 7.14 -26.43 -22.54
CA VAL A 339 7.04 -25.72 -23.83
C VAL A 339 7.82 -24.39 -23.86
N GLY A 340 8.27 -23.86 -22.72
CA GLY A 340 9.04 -22.61 -22.67
C GLY A 340 8.33 -21.40 -23.29
N SER A 341 7.04 -21.53 -23.59
CA SER A 341 6.26 -20.56 -24.37
C SER A 341 5.07 -20.00 -23.61
N ASN A 342 4.85 -20.41 -22.36
CA ASN A 342 3.80 -19.85 -21.51
C ASN A 342 4.44 -19.45 -20.18
N CYS A 343 4.42 -18.15 -19.91
CA CYS A 343 4.75 -17.58 -18.60
C CYS A 343 3.44 -17.16 -17.93
N THR A 344 3.33 -17.40 -16.63
CA THR A 344 2.20 -17.00 -15.80
C THR A 344 2.71 -16.12 -14.68
N THR A 345 2.08 -14.99 -14.45
CA THR A 345 2.36 -14.15 -13.27
C THR A 345 1.37 -14.53 -12.17
N SER A 346 1.87 -14.91 -11.00
CA SER A 346 1.06 -15.16 -9.81
C SER A 346 1.12 -13.98 -8.84
N PHE A 347 -0.02 -13.68 -8.23
CA PHE A 347 -0.19 -12.65 -7.22
C PHE A 347 -0.76 -13.34 -5.98
N THR A 348 -0.01 -13.32 -4.87
CA THR A 348 -0.36 -14.02 -3.64
C THR A 348 -0.57 -13.00 -2.53
N TRP A 349 -1.81 -12.80 -2.12
CA TRP A 349 -2.16 -11.98 -0.96
C TRP A 349 -1.93 -12.77 0.32
N LEU A 350 -1.30 -12.13 1.31
CA LEU A 350 -1.24 -12.57 2.69
C LEU A 350 -2.36 -11.89 3.50
N PRO A 351 -3.49 -12.58 3.77
CA PRO A 351 -4.59 -11.98 4.51
C PRO A 351 -4.21 -11.80 5.99
N THR A 352 -4.60 -10.65 6.55
CA THR A 352 -4.47 -10.37 7.97
C THR A 352 -5.81 -9.91 8.55
N SER A 353 -5.94 -9.89 9.87
CA SER A 353 -7.12 -9.42 10.58
C SER A 353 -6.72 -8.85 11.93
N LEU A 354 -7.42 -7.82 12.39
CA LEU A 354 -7.21 -7.24 13.71
C LEU A 354 -7.64 -8.24 14.79
N THR A 355 -6.87 -8.36 15.88
CA THR A 355 -7.24 -9.19 17.04
C THR A 355 -8.42 -8.65 17.84
N HIS A 356 -8.80 -7.38 17.62
CA HIS A 356 -9.73 -6.59 18.45
C HIS A 356 -9.31 -6.44 19.92
N THR A 357 -8.09 -6.84 20.28
CA THR A 357 -7.52 -6.56 21.60
C THR A 357 -6.91 -5.17 21.61
N GLU A 358 -7.01 -4.45 22.71
CA GLU A 358 -6.22 -3.24 22.90
C GLU A 358 -4.74 -3.56 22.72
N ASP A 359 -4.02 -2.70 22.01
CA ASP A 359 -2.60 -2.86 21.76
C ASP A 359 -1.80 -2.60 23.05
N ASP A 360 -1.32 -3.68 23.67
CA ASP A 360 -0.47 -3.68 24.86
C ASP A 360 1.03 -3.49 24.54
N GLY A 361 1.37 -3.32 23.26
CA GLY A 361 2.73 -3.23 22.72
C GLY A 361 3.52 -4.54 22.75
N ARG A 362 2.95 -5.64 23.25
CA ARG A 362 3.60 -6.96 23.41
C ARG A 362 2.98 -8.01 22.50
N SER A 363 1.66 -8.07 22.48
CA SER A 363 0.87 -8.96 21.66
C SER A 363 0.78 -8.40 20.25
N SER A 364 0.69 -9.28 19.25
CA SER A 364 0.45 -8.79 17.89
C SER A 364 -0.96 -8.23 17.80
N PRO A 365 -1.15 -7.01 17.29
CA PRO A 365 -2.48 -6.51 16.94
C PRO A 365 -3.05 -7.19 15.68
N LEU A 366 -2.23 -7.97 14.97
CA LEU A 366 -2.59 -8.68 13.76
C LEU A 366 -2.68 -10.19 14.01
N THR A 367 -3.55 -10.82 13.25
CA THR A 367 -3.63 -12.28 13.10
C THR A 367 -3.54 -12.61 11.63
N PHE A 368 -2.85 -13.69 11.32
CA PHE A 368 -2.66 -14.13 9.94
C PHE A 368 -3.47 -15.40 9.70
N GLY A 369 -4.11 -15.46 8.53
CA GLY A 369 -4.82 -16.66 8.11
C GLY A 369 -3.84 -17.83 7.89
N SER A 370 -4.33 -19.07 7.96
CA SER A 370 -3.49 -20.25 7.68
C SER A 370 -3.07 -20.37 6.22
N SER A 371 -3.73 -19.65 5.31
CA SER A 371 -3.54 -19.81 3.86
C SER A 371 -3.56 -18.45 3.17
N CYS A 372 -2.59 -18.27 2.28
CA CYS A 372 -2.56 -17.15 1.35
C CYS A 372 -3.61 -17.33 0.24
N ILE A 373 -3.96 -16.24 -0.45
CA ILE A 373 -4.88 -16.27 -1.59
C ILE A 373 -4.06 -15.98 -2.85
N THR A 374 -3.94 -16.96 -3.75
CA THR A 374 -3.18 -16.82 -4.99
C THR A 374 -4.10 -16.65 -6.19
N TYR A 375 -3.79 -15.68 -7.05
CA TYR A 375 -4.43 -15.48 -8.34
C TYR A 375 -3.38 -15.51 -9.45
N ARG A 376 -3.69 -16.17 -10.58
CA ARG A 376 -2.76 -16.35 -11.70
C ARG A 376 -3.24 -15.60 -12.94
N VAL A 377 -2.32 -14.95 -13.63
CA VAL A 377 -2.56 -14.24 -14.88
C VAL A 377 -1.62 -14.75 -15.95
N ASP A 378 -2.17 -15.14 -17.09
CA ASP A 378 -1.37 -15.53 -18.25
C ASP A 378 -0.56 -14.33 -18.78
N GLY A 379 0.75 -14.53 -18.91
CA GLY A 379 1.72 -13.53 -19.35
C GLY A 379 2.79 -13.22 -18.29
N MET A 380 3.84 -12.56 -18.76
CA MET A 380 4.95 -12.07 -17.96
C MET A 380 4.71 -10.59 -17.64
N LEU A 381 5.23 -10.11 -16.51
CA LEU A 381 5.33 -8.68 -16.27
C LEU A 381 6.31 -8.04 -17.26
N GLU A 382 5.96 -6.85 -17.75
CA GLU A 382 6.84 -6.13 -18.68
C GLU A 382 8.08 -5.58 -17.94
N ASN A 383 7.89 -5.13 -16.69
CA ASN A 383 8.91 -4.71 -15.73
C ASN A 383 8.32 -4.78 -14.31
N ASP A 384 9.16 -4.92 -13.31
CA ASP A 384 8.79 -5.02 -11.88
C ASP A 384 8.20 -3.68 -11.40
N ASP A 385 8.68 -2.55 -11.95
CA ASP A 385 8.14 -1.20 -11.73
C ASP A 385 6.72 -1.01 -12.29
N LEU A 386 6.24 -1.96 -13.07
CA LEU A 386 4.90 -1.97 -13.65
C LEU A 386 3.95 -2.88 -12.87
N VAL A 387 4.18 -3.00 -11.56
CA VAL A 387 3.23 -3.51 -10.57
C VAL A 387 3.12 -2.50 -9.44
N TRP A 388 1.89 -2.11 -9.11
CA TRP A 388 1.61 -1.21 -7.99
C TRP A 388 0.53 -1.79 -7.09
N LEU A 389 0.78 -1.77 -5.78
CA LEU A 389 -0.20 -2.07 -4.75
C LEU A 389 -0.77 -0.77 -4.20
N ASP A 390 -2.08 -0.69 -4.11
CA ASP A 390 -2.76 0.42 -3.45
C ASP A 390 -2.46 0.49 -1.94
N HIS A 391 -2.99 1.53 -1.30
CA HIS A 391 -2.74 1.77 0.11
C HIS A 391 -3.41 0.71 1.01
N SER A 392 -4.57 0.18 0.63
CA SER A 392 -5.30 -0.85 1.39
C SER A 392 -4.78 -2.27 1.18
N GLY A 393 -4.05 -2.51 0.09
CA GLY A 393 -3.62 -3.83 -0.35
C GLY A 393 -4.68 -4.60 -1.14
N PHE A 394 -5.85 -4.01 -1.39
CA PHE A 394 -6.94 -4.67 -2.10
C PHE A 394 -6.75 -4.64 -3.61
N GLU A 395 -6.18 -3.57 -4.14
CA GLU A 395 -6.08 -3.30 -5.57
C GLU A 395 -4.62 -3.37 -6.03
N ILE A 396 -4.36 -4.28 -6.96
CA ILE A 396 -3.10 -4.34 -7.68
C ILE A 396 -3.35 -3.93 -9.11
N VAL A 397 -2.57 -2.97 -9.59
CA VAL A 397 -2.50 -2.68 -11.02
C VAL A 397 -1.17 -3.18 -11.55
N ALA A 398 -1.23 -3.90 -12.67
CA ALA A 398 -0.04 -4.40 -13.34
C ALA A 398 -0.15 -4.28 -14.87
N VAL A 399 0.99 -4.17 -15.54
CA VAL A 399 1.08 -4.37 -17.00
C VAL A 399 1.66 -5.74 -17.29
N VAL A 400 0.82 -6.58 -17.90
CA VAL A 400 1.17 -7.95 -18.25
C VAL A 400 1.28 -8.08 -19.78
N ASN A 401 2.37 -8.67 -20.22
CA ASN A 401 2.65 -8.99 -21.61
C ASN A 401 2.49 -10.49 -21.86
N SER A 402 1.74 -10.84 -22.91
CA SER A 402 1.52 -12.23 -23.29
C SER A 402 2.03 -12.43 -24.71
N ILE A 403 2.64 -13.58 -25.00
CA ILE A 403 3.28 -13.87 -26.28
C ILE A 403 2.34 -13.64 -27.49
N ASN A 404 1.03 -13.79 -27.30
CA ASN A 404 0.04 -13.65 -28.36
C ASN A 404 -0.69 -12.30 -28.38
N PHE A 405 -0.40 -11.38 -27.45
CA PHE A 405 -1.18 -10.15 -27.27
C PHE A 405 -0.29 -8.94 -26.98
N SER A 406 -0.78 -7.74 -27.33
CA SER A 406 -0.17 -6.50 -26.84
C SER A 406 -0.21 -6.46 -25.31
N PRO A 407 0.72 -5.74 -24.66
CA PRO A 407 0.67 -5.52 -23.22
C PRO A 407 -0.70 -5.02 -22.79
N ARG A 408 -1.19 -5.53 -21.66
CA ARG A 408 -2.50 -5.19 -21.11
C ARG A 408 -2.34 -4.68 -19.70
N LEU A 409 -3.06 -3.62 -19.42
CA LEU A 409 -3.23 -3.14 -18.07
C LEU A 409 -4.33 -3.94 -17.37
N ILE A 410 -3.99 -4.56 -16.25
CA ILE A 410 -4.91 -5.34 -15.43
C ILE A 410 -5.10 -4.68 -14.08
N LEU A 411 -6.30 -4.79 -13.53
CA LEU A 411 -6.60 -4.54 -12.13
C LEU A 411 -7.02 -5.86 -11.50
N LEU A 412 -6.28 -6.30 -10.49
CA LEU A 412 -6.67 -7.39 -9.61
C LEU A 412 -7.21 -6.80 -8.33
N ARG A 413 -8.34 -7.31 -7.87
CA ARG A 413 -9.01 -6.82 -6.66
C ARG A 413 -9.32 -7.97 -5.72
N TYR A 414 -8.72 -7.92 -4.54
CA TYR A 414 -8.98 -8.86 -3.45
C TYR A 414 -10.25 -8.45 -2.70
N HIS A 415 -11.09 -9.44 -2.40
CA HIS A 415 -12.35 -9.28 -1.67
C HIS A 415 -12.25 -10.03 -0.34
N PRO A 416 -11.87 -9.36 0.77
CA PRO A 416 -11.65 -10.02 2.06
C PRO A 416 -12.87 -10.81 2.57
N ALA A 417 -14.08 -10.28 2.35
CA ALA A 417 -15.32 -10.89 2.80
C ALA A 417 -15.58 -12.28 2.17
N THR A 418 -15.22 -12.45 0.90
CA THR A 418 -15.42 -13.72 0.15
C THR A 418 -14.13 -14.50 -0.03
N LYS A 419 -12.98 -13.96 0.40
CA LYS A 419 -11.63 -14.50 0.18
C LYS A 419 -11.39 -14.85 -1.29
N SER A 420 -11.82 -13.97 -2.19
CA SER A 420 -11.72 -14.18 -3.64
C SER A 420 -11.03 -13.00 -4.31
N VAL A 421 -10.49 -13.23 -5.50
CA VAL A 421 -9.89 -12.17 -6.33
C VAL A 421 -10.70 -12.03 -7.61
N SER A 422 -11.05 -10.78 -7.97
CA SER A 422 -11.61 -10.45 -9.27
C SER A 422 -10.54 -9.82 -10.16
N ARG A 423 -10.59 -10.11 -11.45
CA ARG A 423 -9.70 -9.52 -12.47
C ARG A 423 -10.48 -8.67 -13.44
N HIS A 424 -9.94 -7.49 -13.73
CA HIS A 424 -10.49 -6.55 -14.70
C HIS A 424 -9.40 -6.15 -15.70
N TYR A 425 -9.73 -6.18 -16.99
CA TYR A 425 -8.87 -5.59 -18.02
C TYR A 425 -9.25 -4.13 -18.19
N LEU A 426 -8.33 -3.23 -17.89
CA LEU A 426 -8.56 -1.80 -17.96
C LEU A 426 -8.38 -1.33 -19.41
N VAL A 427 -9.36 -0.60 -19.93
CA VAL A 427 -9.30 -0.06 -21.30
C VAL A 427 -8.37 1.14 -21.30
N VAL A 428 -7.20 0.96 -21.90
CA VAL A 428 -6.21 2.02 -22.11
C VAL A 428 -6.36 2.55 -23.53
N PRO A 429 -6.61 3.85 -23.75
CA PRO A 429 -6.74 4.38 -25.10
C PRO A 429 -5.46 4.28 -25.91
N ASP A 430 -5.60 4.10 -27.22
CA ASP A 430 -4.50 3.86 -28.18
C ASP A 430 -3.36 4.89 -28.14
N LYS A 431 -3.63 6.10 -27.62
CA LYS A 431 -2.61 7.15 -27.45
C LYS A 431 -1.62 6.87 -26.32
N ILE A 432 -1.93 5.95 -25.41
CA ILE A 432 -1.06 5.52 -24.30
C ILE A 432 -0.46 4.18 -24.72
N ASN A 433 0.80 4.21 -25.14
CA ASN A 433 1.54 2.99 -25.43
C ASN A 433 2.07 2.37 -24.12
N LEU A 434 1.49 1.24 -23.71
CA LEU A 434 1.90 0.54 -22.49
C LEU A 434 3.31 -0.05 -22.57
N ARG A 435 3.88 -0.22 -23.77
CA ARG A 435 5.29 -0.64 -23.93
C ARG A 435 6.28 0.43 -23.50
N ASP A 436 5.85 1.68 -23.52
CA ASP A 436 6.67 2.82 -23.12
C ASP A 436 6.39 3.19 -21.66
N ALA A 437 5.58 2.41 -20.92
CA ALA A 437 5.34 2.67 -19.51
C ALA A 437 6.60 2.33 -18.70
N SER A 438 7.02 3.25 -17.82
CA SER A 438 8.15 3.08 -16.91
C SER A 438 7.74 3.11 -15.44
N GLY A 439 6.49 3.46 -15.13
CA GLY A 439 5.96 3.44 -13.77
C GLY A 439 4.45 3.48 -13.75
N LEU A 440 3.85 2.87 -12.73
CA LEU A 440 2.41 2.83 -12.51
C LEU A 440 2.09 3.23 -11.08
N CYS A 441 0.92 3.83 -10.88
CA CYS A 441 0.37 4.05 -9.55
C CYS A 441 -1.16 4.03 -9.62
N VAL A 442 -1.81 3.35 -8.66
CA VAL A 442 -3.25 3.45 -8.45
C VAL A 442 -3.53 4.17 -7.14
N ASP A 443 -4.50 5.07 -7.19
CA ASP A 443 -5.08 5.73 -6.02
C ASP A 443 -6.54 5.32 -5.90
N GLU A 444 -6.79 4.30 -5.08
CA GLU A 444 -8.12 3.80 -4.79
C GLU A 444 -9.01 4.87 -4.13
N ALA A 445 -8.46 5.85 -3.40
CA ALA A 445 -9.28 6.92 -2.83
C ALA A 445 -9.82 7.85 -3.91
N THR A 446 -9.04 8.18 -4.94
CA THR A 446 -9.55 9.03 -6.03
C THR A 446 -10.15 8.24 -7.19
N GLY A 447 -9.94 6.92 -7.24
CA GLY A 447 -10.25 6.11 -8.41
C GLY A 447 -9.42 6.52 -9.61
N SER A 448 -8.16 6.89 -9.39
CA SER A 448 -7.27 7.36 -10.44
C SER A 448 -6.14 6.37 -10.65
N LEU A 449 -5.74 6.22 -11.91
CA LEU A 449 -4.55 5.51 -12.31
C LEU A 449 -3.59 6.49 -12.97
N TYR A 450 -2.33 6.38 -12.61
CA TYR A 450 -1.24 7.19 -13.11
C TYR A 450 -0.24 6.28 -13.83
N ILE A 451 0.23 6.74 -14.99
CA ILE A 451 1.20 6.02 -15.83
C ILE A 451 2.30 7.02 -16.17
N ILE A 452 3.54 6.70 -15.81
CA ILE A 452 4.71 7.41 -16.31
C ILE A 452 5.24 6.67 -17.52
N HIS A 453 5.56 7.43 -18.58
CA HIS A 453 6.19 6.91 -19.78
C HIS A 453 7.70 7.20 -19.78
N SER A 454 8.47 6.32 -20.44
CA SER A 454 9.92 6.46 -20.64
C SER A 454 10.33 7.72 -21.40
N GLU A 455 9.39 8.35 -22.12
CA GLU A 455 9.57 9.63 -22.81
C GLU A 455 9.36 10.85 -21.88
N GLY A 456 9.10 10.64 -20.59
CA GLY A 456 8.82 11.71 -19.63
C GLY A 456 7.40 12.27 -19.79
N VAL A 457 6.40 11.42 -19.98
CA VAL A 457 4.99 11.81 -19.99
C VAL A 457 4.29 11.22 -18.78
N PHE A 458 3.54 12.03 -18.04
CA PHE A 458 2.71 11.62 -16.92
C PHE A 458 1.23 11.60 -17.34
N SER A 459 0.65 10.42 -17.49
CA SER A 459 -0.74 10.23 -17.91
C SER A 459 -1.65 9.90 -16.72
N THR A 460 -2.80 10.58 -16.62
CA THR A 460 -3.81 10.33 -15.58
C THR A 460 -5.11 9.78 -16.20
N LEU A 461 -5.58 8.65 -15.69
CA LEU A 461 -6.85 8.01 -16.06
C LEU A 461 -7.77 8.01 -14.83
N LYS A 462 -8.89 8.74 -14.89
CA LYS A 462 -9.83 8.85 -13.75
C LYS A 462 -11.10 8.02 -14.00
N TYR A 463 -11.46 7.19 -13.03
CA TYR A 463 -12.60 6.28 -13.07
C TYR A 463 -13.83 6.82 -12.31
N VAL A 464 -13.79 8.05 -11.75
CA VAL A 464 -14.90 8.69 -10.98
C VAL A 464 -15.15 10.17 -11.27
#